data_AF-A0A4D7C130-F1
#
_entry.id   AF-A0A4D7C130-F1
#
_cell.length_a   1.000
_cell.length_b   1.000
_cell.length_c   1.000
_cell.angle_alpha   90.00
_cell.angle_beta   90.00
_cell.angle_gamma   90.00
#
_symmetry.space_group_name_H-M   'P 1'
#
loop_
_entity.id
_entity.type
_entity.pdbx_description
1 polymer ?
#
loop_
_entity_poly.entity_id
_entity_poly.type
_entity_poly.pdbx_seq_one_letter_code
_entity_poly.pdbx_strand_id
1 'polypeptide(L)'
;MPPDLGDLGLDPGLLEDHIAVDVGVDPLTRTLRDRMAPAPISARCRASCSTSTGSRITRADPDSSDGILIPGNQDLSDAEVQRRVLKYHHEYHDGLAAEIDTIETKSRGAILVSIHSFTPRLREKPTLQRPWHIGLLYNRDARLATKALEWFGKTPALPSATTNPIPARRLTTPWIVTPRRAACPI
;
A
#
# COMPACT_ATOMS: atom_id res chain seq x y z
N MET A 1 10.94 -5.09 -7.71
CA MET A 1 11.48 -5.94 -6.64
C MET A 1 12.86 -5.43 -6.23
N PRO A 2 13.27 -5.47 -4.95
CA PRO A 2 14.65 -5.19 -4.56
C PRO A 2 15.63 -6.15 -5.27
N PRO A 3 16.75 -5.66 -5.85
CA PRO A 3 17.66 -6.51 -6.62
C PRO A 3 18.19 -7.74 -5.87
N ASP A 4 18.45 -7.62 -4.55
CA ASP A 4 18.97 -8.72 -3.73
C ASP A 4 17.92 -9.77 -3.33
N LEU A 5 16.64 -9.55 -3.65
CA LEU A 5 15.58 -10.54 -3.46
C LEU A 5 15.22 -11.30 -4.75
N GLY A 6 15.82 -10.93 -5.89
CA GLY A 6 15.51 -11.54 -7.18
C GLY A 6 14.02 -11.42 -7.53
N ASP A 7 13.41 -12.53 -7.90
CA ASP A 7 11.97 -12.68 -8.18
C ASP A 7 11.19 -13.34 -7.05
N LEU A 8 11.84 -13.66 -5.91
CA LEU A 8 11.27 -14.48 -4.85
C LEU A 8 10.72 -15.83 -5.35
N GLY A 9 11.25 -16.36 -6.46
CA GLY A 9 10.76 -17.58 -7.12
C GLY A 9 9.33 -17.47 -7.67
N LEU A 10 8.80 -16.25 -7.85
CA LEU A 10 7.50 -16.04 -8.46
C LEU A 10 7.59 -16.10 -9.99
N ASP A 11 6.54 -16.62 -10.62
CA ASP A 11 6.41 -16.54 -12.08
C ASP A 11 6.48 -15.07 -12.54
N PRO A 12 7.14 -14.76 -13.69
CA PRO A 12 7.31 -13.39 -14.16
C PRO A 12 6.01 -12.58 -14.24
N GLY A 13 4.91 -13.22 -14.66
CA GLY A 13 3.60 -12.57 -14.72
C GLY A 13 3.04 -12.14 -13.36
N LEU A 14 3.45 -12.80 -12.26
CA LEU A 14 3.02 -12.46 -10.90
C LEU A 14 3.80 -11.27 -10.31
N LEU A 15 4.99 -10.98 -10.84
CA LEU A 15 5.78 -9.80 -10.45
C LEU A 15 5.12 -8.48 -10.87
N GLU A 16 4.27 -8.53 -11.91
CA GLU A 16 3.48 -7.40 -12.39
C GLU A 16 2.03 -7.39 -11.87
N ASP A 17 1.65 -8.43 -11.13
CA ASP A 17 0.32 -8.64 -10.59
C ASP A 17 0.15 -7.96 -9.21
N HIS A 18 -1.10 -7.89 -8.71
CA HIS A 18 -1.38 -7.35 -7.38
C HIS A 18 -0.74 -8.14 -6.23
N ILE A 19 -0.24 -9.34 -6.54
CA ILE A 19 0.59 -10.16 -5.65
C ILE A 19 1.85 -9.40 -5.21
N ALA A 20 2.58 -8.83 -6.17
CA ALA A 20 3.87 -8.20 -5.93
C ALA A 20 3.78 -6.67 -5.81
N VAL A 21 2.88 -6.04 -6.56
CA VAL A 21 2.82 -4.57 -6.69
C VAL A 21 1.40 -4.03 -6.66
N ASP A 22 1.25 -2.78 -6.24
CA ASP A 22 -0.03 -2.09 -6.39
C ASP A 22 -0.12 -1.51 -7.81
N VAL A 23 -0.79 -2.26 -8.69
CA VAL A 23 -0.93 -1.93 -10.10
C VAL A 23 -1.52 -0.52 -10.28
N GLY A 24 -0.82 0.33 -11.04
CA GLY A 24 -1.24 1.69 -11.37
C GLY A 24 -0.95 2.77 -10.31
N VAL A 25 -0.40 2.42 -9.15
CA VAL A 25 -0.12 3.39 -8.07
C VAL A 25 1.02 4.36 -8.40
N ASP A 26 2.12 3.90 -9.01
CA ASP A 26 3.24 4.77 -9.38
C ASP A 26 2.83 5.94 -10.31
N PRO A 27 2.19 5.72 -11.47
CA PRO A 27 1.78 6.81 -12.34
C PRO A 27 0.71 7.72 -11.72
N LEU A 28 -0.19 7.18 -10.91
CA LEU A 28 -1.16 7.98 -10.14
C LEU A 28 -0.46 8.90 -9.15
N THR A 29 0.49 8.36 -8.39
CA THR A 29 1.20 9.10 -7.33
C THR A 29 2.07 10.21 -7.92
N ARG A 30 2.73 9.96 -9.06
CA ARG A 30 3.47 10.99 -9.82
C ARG A 30 2.53 12.11 -10.28
N THR A 31 1.39 11.76 -10.86
CA THR A 31 0.39 12.74 -11.31
C THR A 31 -0.14 13.59 -10.15
N LEU A 32 -0.37 12.99 -8.99
CA LEU A 32 -0.83 13.71 -7.79
C LEU A 32 0.24 14.66 -7.26
N ARG A 33 1.50 14.22 -7.16
CA ARG A 33 2.63 15.07 -6.80
C ARG A 33 2.72 16.29 -7.71
N ASP A 34 2.64 16.09 -9.03
CA ASP A 34 2.79 17.19 -9.99
C ASP A 34 1.65 18.21 -9.90
N ARG A 35 0.48 17.81 -9.40
CA ARG A 35 -0.71 18.67 -9.24
C ARG A 35 -0.84 19.32 -7.86
N MET A 36 -0.23 18.77 -6.81
CA MET A 36 -0.50 19.15 -5.41
C MET A 36 0.68 19.83 -4.70
N ALA A 37 1.69 20.32 -5.44
CA ALA A 37 2.98 20.83 -4.92
C ALA A 37 3.87 19.69 -4.36
N PRO A 38 5.15 19.92 -3.98
CA PRO A 38 6.11 18.82 -3.80
C PRO A 38 5.71 17.92 -2.63
N ALA A 39 5.04 16.82 -2.95
CA ALA A 39 4.84 15.69 -2.06
C ALA A 39 5.98 14.68 -2.32
N PRO A 40 6.74 14.28 -1.30
CA PRO A 40 7.65 13.16 -1.46
C PRO A 40 6.85 11.92 -1.87
N ILE A 41 7.38 11.16 -2.83
CA ILE A 41 6.79 9.90 -3.29
C ILE A 41 7.70 8.79 -2.78
N SER A 42 7.14 7.90 -1.96
CA SER A 42 7.81 6.66 -1.58
C SER A 42 6.95 5.48 -2.01
N ALA A 43 7.56 4.51 -2.69
CA ALA A 43 6.91 3.31 -3.19
C ALA A 43 7.48 2.07 -2.50
N ARG A 44 6.62 1.09 -2.19
CA ARG A 44 7.01 -0.18 -1.57
C ARG A 44 6.50 -1.36 -2.40
N CYS A 45 7.30 -2.42 -2.47
CA CYS A 45 6.91 -3.70 -3.07
C CYS A 45 6.20 -4.55 -2.01
N ARG A 46 5.01 -5.07 -2.35
CA ARG A 46 4.11 -5.77 -1.42
C ARG A 46 4.65 -7.14 -1.02
N ALA A 47 5.24 -7.87 -1.97
CA ALA A 47 5.74 -9.23 -1.73
C ALA A 47 7.04 -9.30 -0.89
N SER A 48 7.82 -8.22 -0.84
CA SER A 48 9.09 -8.16 -0.10
C SER A 48 8.94 -7.58 1.31
N CYS A 49 7.78 -7.01 1.65
CA CYS A 49 7.50 -6.44 2.96
C CYS A 49 6.01 -6.11 3.09
N SER A 50 5.24 -6.95 3.78
CA SER A 50 3.89 -6.66 4.24
C SER A 50 3.92 -6.05 5.63
N THR A 51 3.27 -4.90 5.82
CA THR A 51 3.16 -4.25 7.14
C THR A 51 2.00 -4.86 7.93
N SER A 52 2.16 -6.07 8.44
CA SER A 52 1.34 -6.57 9.55
C SER A 52 2.10 -6.35 10.87
N THR A 53 2.02 -5.13 11.40
CA THR A 53 2.66 -4.77 12.68
C THR A 53 1.77 -5.14 13.86
N GLY A 54 2.06 -6.28 14.49
CA GLY A 54 1.65 -6.66 15.84
C GLY A 54 2.86 -7.12 16.63
N SER A 55 2.90 -6.88 17.94
CA SER A 55 4.05 -7.15 18.85
C SER A 55 4.40 -8.64 19.04
N ARG A 56 3.92 -9.49 18.15
CA ARG A 56 4.32 -10.87 17.96
C ARG A 56 4.63 -10.97 16.47
N ILE A 57 5.89 -10.76 16.10
CA ILE A 57 6.37 -10.80 14.71
C ILE A 57 5.94 -12.13 14.13
N THR A 58 4.81 -12.13 13.44
CA THR A 58 4.32 -13.24 12.63
C THR A 58 4.56 -12.76 11.21
N ARG A 59 5.86 -12.67 10.90
CA ARG A 59 6.49 -12.43 9.59
C ARG A 59 6.06 -11.19 8.79
N ALA A 60 7.00 -10.29 8.53
CA ALA A 60 6.81 -9.19 7.58
C ALA A 60 6.68 -9.71 6.14
N ASP A 61 7.26 -10.87 5.84
CA ASP A 61 7.18 -11.54 4.54
C ASP A 61 6.04 -12.57 4.55
N PRO A 62 4.93 -12.36 3.80
CA PRO A 62 3.87 -13.35 3.77
C PRO A 62 4.30 -14.57 2.95
N ASP A 63 3.98 -15.76 3.45
CA ASP A 63 4.26 -17.05 2.79
C ASP A 63 3.38 -17.24 1.55
N SER A 64 2.25 -16.53 1.49
CA SER A 64 1.34 -16.52 0.34
C SER A 64 0.60 -15.20 0.23
N SER A 65 0.11 -14.89 -0.97
CA SER A 65 -0.73 -13.73 -1.26
C SER A 65 -1.81 -14.14 -2.23
N ASP A 66 -3.08 -13.91 -1.86
CA ASP A 66 -4.26 -14.25 -2.68
C ASP A 66 -4.19 -15.66 -3.28
N GLY A 67 -3.87 -16.65 -2.44
CA GLY A 67 -3.83 -18.07 -2.79
C GLY A 67 -2.56 -18.51 -3.52
N ILE A 68 -1.64 -17.59 -3.79
CA ILE A 68 -0.38 -17.85 -4.47
C ILE A 68 0.74 -17.91 -3.44
N LEU A 69 1.44 -19.05 -3.37
CA LEU A 69 2.64 -19.19 -2.55
C LEU A 69 3.74 -18.25 -3.05
N ILE A 70 4.54 -17.71 -2.13
CA ILE A 70 5.73 -16.92 -2.45
C ILE A 70 6.96 -17.77 -2.08
N PRO A 71 7.60 -18.45 -3.04
CA PRO A 71 8.68 -19.41 -2.75
C PRO A 71 9.87 -18.81 -1.99
N GLY A 72 10.29 -17.59 -2.35
CA GLY A 72 11.36 -16.85 -1.70
C GLY A 72 11.00 -16.34 -0.29
N ASN A 73 9.76 -16.58 0.12
CA ASN A 73 9.25 -16.39 1.47
C ASN A 73 8.82 -17.73 2.09
N GLN A 74 9.38 -18.88 1.71
CA GLN A 74 9.22 -20.11 2.49
C GLN A 74 10.40 -20.28 3.43
N ASP A 75 10.15 -20.80 4.64
CA ASP A 75 11.18 -21.23 5.60
C ASP A 75 12.33 -20.23 5.84
N LEU A 76 12.03 -18.92 5.87
CA LEU A 76 13.07 -17.92 6.15
C LEU A 76 13.56 -18.06 7.59
N SER A 77 14.88 -18.05 7.77
CA SER A 77 15.48 -17.99 9.09
C SER A 77 15.15 -16.67 9.78
N ASP A 78 15.15 -16.67 11.11
CA ASP A 78 14.97 -15.44 11.90
C ASP A 78 15.98 -14.36 11.50
N ALA A 79 17.23 -14.76 11.22
CA ALA A 79 18.28 -13.85 10.78
C ALA A 79 17.92 -13.15 9.45
N GLU A 80 17.36 -13.89 8.48
CA GLU A 80 16.95 -13.32 7.21
C GLU A 80 15.70 -12.45 7.34
N VAL A 81 14.73 -12.85 8.17
CA VAL A 81 13.57 -12.01 8.50
C VAL A 81 14.02 -10.69 9.13
N GLN A 82 14.93 -10.73 10.11
CA GLN A 82 15.48 -9.51 10.72
C GLN A 82 16.25 -8.65 9.73
N ARG A 83 17.05 -9.25 8.84
CA ARG A 83 17.76 -8.52 7.78
C ARG A 83 16.78 -7.77 6.88
N ARG A 84 15.71 -8.42 6.43
CA ARG A 84 14.68 -7.81 5.56
C ARG A 84 13.89 -6.72 6.29
N VAL A 85 13.57 -6.92 7.57
CA VAL A 85 12.91 -5.89 8.39
C VAL A 85 13.81 -4.66 8.51
N LEU A 86 15.07 -4.82 8.89
CA LEU A 86 16.00 -3.70 9.00
C LEU A 86 16.13 -2.97 7.64
N LYS A 87 16.37 -3.72 6.55
CA LYS A 87 16.64 -3.14 5.24
C LYS A 87 15.42 -2.51 4.55
N TYR A 88 14.27 -3.16 4.57
CA TYR A 88 13.11 -2.72 3.77
C TYR A 88 12.03 -2.03 4.60
N HIS A 89 11.91 -2.40 5.87
CA HIS A 89 10.93 -1.79 6.75
C HIS A 89 11.53 -0.57 7.46
N HIS A 90 12.66 -0.69 8.15
CA HIS A 90 13.23 0.43 8.90
C HIS A 90 13.77 1.52 7.98
N GLU A 91 14.62 1.19 7.00
CA GLU A 91 15.18 2.23 6.11
C GLU A 91 14.09 3.07 5.42
N TYR A 92 13.00 2.45 4.97
CA TYR A 92 11.85 3.16 4.41
C TYR A 92 11.18 4.08 5.45
N HIS A 93 10.91 3.58 6.66
CA HIS A 93 10.16 4.34 7.65
C HIS A 93 11.01 5.44 8.30
N ASP A 94 12.31 5.22 8.43
CA ASP A 94 13.26 6.23 8.91
C ASP A 94 13.39 7.35 7.89
N GLY A 95 13.52 7.02 6.59
CA GLY A 95 13.50 8.00 5.51
C GLY A 95 12.21 8.81 5.46
N LEU A 96 11.06 8.13 5.56
CA LEU A 96 9.75 8.79 5.59
C LEU A 96 9.59 9.71 6.81
N ALA A 97 10.06 9.29 7.98
CA ALA A 97 10.02 10.12 9.18
C ALA A 97 10.85 11.40 9.00
N ALA A 98 12.06 11.29 8.46
CA ALA A 98 12.92 12.45 8.20
C ALA A 98 12.30 13.43 7.18
N GLU A 99 11.59 12.93 6.15
CA GLU A 99 10.85 13.76 5.20
C GLU A 99 9.69 14.49 5.86
N ILE A 100 8.91 13.81 6.71
CA ILE A 100 7.82 14.40 7.47
C ILE A 100 8.36 15.51 8.38
N ASP A 101 9.42 15.26 9.14
CA ASP A 101 10.06 16.26 10.02
C ASP A 101 10.50 17.49 9.20
N THR A 102 11.05 17.27 8.00
CA THR A 102 11.45 18.37 7.09
C THR A 102 10.25 19.19 6.60
N ILE A 103 9.11 18.57 6.35
CA ILE A 103 7.88 19.28 5.94
C ILE A 103 7.29 20.05 7.12
N GLU A 104 7.25 19.45 8.30
CA GLU A 104 6.69 20.08 9.51
C GLU A 104 7.51 21.31 9.94
N THR A 105 8.82 21.31 9.76
CA THR A 105 9.65 22.50 10.04
C THR A 105 9.42 23.65 9.07
N LYS A 106 8.93 23.39 7.86
CA LYS A 106 8.73 24.40 6.79
C LYS A 106 7.27 24.83 6.62
N SER A 107 6.33 24.18 7.29
CA SER A 107 4.89 24.37 7.07
C SER A 107 4.10 24.30 8.38
N ARG A 108 2.78 24.48 8.33
CA ARG A 108 1.90 24.38 9.52
C ARG A 108 1.47 22.93 9.83
N GLY A 109 2.09 21.94 9.20
CA GLY A 109 1.85 20.52 9.42
C GLY A 109 1.93 19.70 8.14
N ALA A 110 2.18 18.40 8.27
CA ALA A 110 2.23 17.45 7.17
C ALA A 110 0.92 16.66 7.04
N ILE A 111 0.51 16.39 5.80
CA ILE A 111 -0.52 15.39 5.49
C ILE A 111 0.18 14.23 4.81
N LEU A 112 0.20 13.07 5.47
CA LEU A 112 0.67 11.84 4.86
C LEU A 112 -0.51 11.13 4.19
N VAL A 113 -0.38 10.81 2.90
CA VAL A 113 -1.38 10.05 2.15
C VAL A 113 -0.71 8.80 1.60
N SER A 114 -1.23 7.64 1.98
CA SER A 114 -0.77 6.35 1.47
C SER A 114 -1.67 5.93 0.31
N ILE A 115 -1.09 5.68 -0.86
CA ILE A 115 -1.86 5.39 -2.08
C ILE A 115 -1.72 3.91 -2.41
N HIS A 116 -2.86 3.24 -2.57
CA HIS A 116 -2.92 1.81 -2.83
C HIS A 116 -3.91 1.50 -3.95
N SER A 117 -3.74 0.33 -4.55
CA SER A 117 -4.73 -0.22 -5.48
C SER A 117 -5.16 -1.62 -5.07
N PHE A 118 -6.29 -2.05 -5.61
CA PHE A 118 -6.85 -3.38 -5.35
C PHE A 118 -7.56 -3.91 -6.57
N THR A 119 -7.57 -5.23 -6.68
CA THR A 119 -8.35 -5.94 -7.68
C THR A 119 -9.83 -5.98 -7.31
N PRO A 120 -10.76 -5.89 -8.28
CA PRO A 120 -12.20 -5.96 -8.00
C PRO A 120 -12.64 -7.26 -7.31
N ARG A 121 -11.87 -8.34 -7.50
CA ARG A 121 -12.07 -9.68 -6.92
C ARG A 121 -10.71 -10.26 -6.55
N LEU A 122 -10.67 -10.99 -5.45
CA LEU A 122 -9.52 -11.80 -5.04
C LEU A 122 -9.62 -13.18 -5.71
N ARG A 123 -8.49 -13.79 -6.05
CA ARG A 123 -8.43 -15.18 -6.54
C ARG A 123 -8.98 -16.17 -5.52
N GLU A 124 -8.68 -15.99 -4.24
CA GLU A 124 -9.20 -16.85 -3.16
C GLU A 124 -10.69 -16.66 -2.89
N LYS A 125 -11.25 -15.51 -3.29
CA LYS A 125 -12.67 -15.18 -3.08
C LYS A 125 -13.32 -14.72 -4.40
N PRO A 126 -13.39 -15.59 -5.40
CA PRO A 126 -13.77 -15.21 -6.77
C PRO A 126 -15.23 -14.74 -6.85
N THR A 127 -16.08 -15.18 -5.94
CA THR A 127 -17.51 -14.80 -5.88
C THR A 127 -17.73 -13.44 -5.20
N LEU A 128 -16.81 -12.99 -4.34
CA LEU A 128 -16.95 -11.72 -3.62
C LEU A 128 -16.45 -10.55 -4.48
N GLN A 129 -17.39 -9.76 -4.98
CA GLN A 129 -17.09 -8.51 -5.67
C GLN A 129 -16.92 -7.37 -4.67
N ARG A 130 -15.86 -6.58 -4.84
CA ARG A 130 -15.72 -5.30 -4.15
C ARG A 130 -16.50 -4.24 -4.93
N PRO A 131 -17.59 -3.67 -4.40
CA PRO A 131 -18.46 -2.77 -5.15
C PRO A 131 -17.90 -1.35 -5.26
N TRP A 132 -16.88 -1.02 -4.49
CA TRP A 132 -16.34 0.33 -4.39
C TRP A 132 -15.30 0.61 -5.48
N HIS A 133 -15.36 1.82 -6.02
CA HIS A 133 -14.33 2.42 -6.86
C HIS A 133 -13.35 3.28 -6.05
N ILE A 134 -13.59 3.59 -4.79
CA ILE A 134 -12.57 4.22 -3.94
C ILE A 134 -12.74 3.71 -2.52
N GLY A 135 -11.66 3.19 -1.93
CA GLY A 135 -11.60 2.88 -0.51
C GLY A 135 -10.88 4.00 0.23
N LEU A 136 -11.46 4.47 1.31
CA LEU A 136 -10.85 5.45 2.20
C LEU A 136 -10.61 4.79 3.55
N LEU A 137 -9.34 4.52 3.85
CA LEU A 137 -8.96 3.97 5.15
C LEU A 137 -8.33 5.07 5.99
N TYR A 138 -8.50 5.00 7.29
CA TYR A 138 -7.85 5.88 8.25
C TYR A 138 -7.66 5.12 9.55
N ASN A 139 -6.62 5.44 10.31
CA ASN A 139 -6.38 4.79 11.60
C ASN A 139 -7.14 5.52 12.73
N ARG A 140 -6.52 6.57 13.30
CA ARG A 140 -7.09 7.30 14.44
C ARG A 140 -7.76 8.61 14.05
N ASP A 141 -7.34 9.23 12.95
CA ASP A 141 -7.83 10.52 12.49
C ASP A 141 -8.62 10.36 11.19
N ALA A 142 -9.94 10.50 11.29
CA ALA A 142 -10.86 10.36 10.18
C ALA A 142 -11.05 11.66 9.37
N ARG A 143 -10.54 12.81 9.83
CA ARG A 143 -10.94 14.13 9.29
C ARG A 143 -10.73 14.25 7.79
N LEU A 144 -9.59 13.78 7.28
CA LEU A 144 -9.30 13.79 5.84
C LEU A 144 -10.16 12.78 5.08
N ALA A 145 -10.31 11.56 5.60
CA ALA A 145 -11.11 10.51 4.97
C ALA A 145 -12.59 10.90 4.88
N THR A 146 -13.16 11.50 5.92
CA THR A 146 -14.55 11.99 5.91
C THR A 146 -14.73 13.08 4.86
N LYS A 147 -13.84 14.08 4.80
CA LYS A 147 -13.90 15.14 3.77
C LYS A 147 -13.75 14.58 2.35
N ALA A 148 -12.87 13.60 2.17
CA ALA A 148 -12.69 12.93 0.89
C ALA A 148 -13.95 12.14 0.50
N LEU A 149 -14.59 11.44 1.44
CA LEU A 149 -15.83 10.71 1.21
C LEU A 149 -16.97 11.66 0.78
N GLU A 150 -17.12 12.78 1.48
CA GLU A 150 -18.10 13.82 1.11
C GLU A 150 -17.85 14.37 -0.30
N TRP A 151 -16.58 14.57 -0.66
CA TRP A 151 -16.20 15.02 -2.00
C TRP A 151 -16.53 13.99 -3.08
N PHE A 152 -16.15 12.73 -2.87
CA PHE A 152 -16.43 11.66 -3.83
C PHE A 152 -17.92 11.32 -3.91
N GLY A 153 -18.67 11.46 -2.82
CA GLY A 153 -20.12 11.30 -2.81
C GLY A 153 -20.86 12.28 -3.72
N LYS A 154 -20.26 13.45 -4.01
CA LYS A 154 -20.77 14.41 -5.01
C LYS A 154 -20.47 14.00 -6.45
N THR A 155 -19.72 12.93 -6.67
CA THR A 155 -19.33 12.40 -7.98
C THR A 155 -19.97 11.03 -8.19
N PRO A 156 -21.20 10.93 -8.74
CA PRO A 156 -21.97 9.69 -8.79
C PRO A 156 -21.28 8.53 -9.53
N ALA A 157 -20.33 8.82 -10.42
CA ALA A 157 -19.55 7.83 -11.17
C ALA A 157 -18.49 7.09 -10.32
N LEU A 158 -18.26 7.50 -9.07
CA LEU A 158 -17.22 6.94 -8.19
C LEU A 158 -17.83 6.47 -6.85
N PRO A 159 -18.50 5.30 -6.82
CA PRO A 159 -18.90 4.65 -5.56
C PRO A 159 -17.70 4.55 -4.61
N SER A 160 -17.84 5.08 -3.41
CA SER A 160 -16.77 5.12 -2.41
C SER A 160 -17.26 4.59 -1.07
N ALA A 161 -16.35 4.05 -0.27
CA ALA A 161 -16.63 3.66 1.10
C ALA A 161 -15.47 4.00 2.02
N THR A 162 -15.82 4.30 3.27
CA THR A 162 -14.87 4.41 4.36
C THR A 162 -14.93 3.18 5.24
N THR A 163 -13.78 2.72 5.71
CA THR A 163 -13.71 1.73 6.79
C THR A 163 -12.59 2.10 7.74
N ASN A 164 -12.80 1.87 9.04
CA ASN A 164 -11.71 1.83 10.01
C ASN A 164 -11.01 0.46 9.85
N PRO A 165 -9.75 0.38 9.42
CA PRO A 165 -9.05 -0.89 9.37
C PRO A 165 -8.72 -1.36 10.79
N ILE A 166 -8.50 -2.68 10.90
CA ILE A 166 -7.92 -3.37 12.06
C ILE A 166 -6.69 -2.57 12.55
N PRO A 167 -6.49 -2.39 13.87
CA PRO A 167 -5.52 -1.43 14.41
C PRO A 167 -4.08 -1.74 13.98
N ALA A 168 -3.56 -0.98 13.02
CA ALA A 168 -2.12 -0.84 12.79
C ALA A 168 -1.56 0.05 13.91
N ARG A 169 -0.92 -0.57 14.92
CA ARG A 169 -0.17 0.20 15.92
C ARG A 169 1.17 0.61 15.31
N ARG A 170 1.40 1.93 15.30
CA ARG A 170 2.62 2.66 14.89
C ARG A 170 2.94 2.64 13.40
N LEU A 171 2.15 3.41 12.64
CA LEU A 171 2.54 4.57 11.80
C LEU A 171 1.24 4.98 11.11
N THR A 172 0.80 6.20 11.39
CA THR A 172 -0.55 6.68 11.06
C THR A 172 -0.61 7.17 9.62
N THR A 173 -1.56 6.66 8.83
CA THR A 173 -1.85 7.23 7.52
C THR A 173 -3.31 7.01 7.10
N PRO A 174 -3.97 8.02 6.51
CA PRO A 174 -5.11 7.79 5.63
C PRO A 174 -4.66 7.13 4.32
N TRP A 175 -5.38 6.08 3.92
CA TRP A 175 -5.13 5.33 2.68
C TRP A 175 -6.16 5.77 1.65
N ILE A 176 -5.70 6.28 0.51
CA ILE A 176 -6.55 6.47 -0.67
C ILE A 176 -6.36 5.26 -1.55
N VAL A 177 -7.41 4.45 -1.64
CA VAL A 177 -7.42 3.21 -2.36
C VAL A 177 -8.19 3.43 -3.67
N THR A 178 -7.53 3.29 -4.82
CA THR A 178 -8.19 3.38 -6.14
C THR A 178 -8.16 2.02 -6.84
N PRO A 179 -9.28 1.49 -7.37
CA PRO A 179 -9.29 0.46 -8.38
C PRO A 179 -9.49 1.04 -9.79
N ARG A 180 -9.04 0.19 -10.71
CA ARG A 180 -9.61 -0.20 -12.02
C ARG A 180 -8.64 0.08 -13.16
N ARG A 181 -7.96 -0.98 -13.62
CA ARG A 181 -7.75 -1.17 -15.05
C ARG A 181 -9.14 -1.43 -15.65
N ALA A 182 -9.74 -0.41 -16.25
CA ALA A 182 -10.54 -0.68 -17.44
C ALA A 182 -9.51 -1.12 -18.49
N ALA A 183 -9.74 -2.26 -19.14
CA ALA A 183 -9.05 -2.57 -20.37
C ALA A 183 -9.19 -1.35 -21.29
N CYS A 184 -8.08 -0.71 -21.65
CA CYS A 184 -8.03 0.16 -22.81
C CYS A 184 -7.89 -0.79 -24.00
N PRO A 185 -8.90 -0.93 -24.88
CA PRO A 185 -8.65 -1.49 -26.19
C PRO A 185 -7.76 -0.50 -26.94
N ILE A 186 -6.67 -1.00 -27.53
CA ILE A 186 -5.96 -0.30 -28.60
C ILE A 186 -6.85 -0.40 -29.85
#